data_AF-A0A1I8C0M1-F1
#
_entry.id   AF-A0A1I8C0M1-F1
#
_cell.length_a   1.000
_cell.length_b   1.000
_cell.length_c   1.000
_cell.angle_alpha   90.00
_cell.angle_beta   90.00
_cell.angle_gamma   90.00
#
_symmetry.space_group_name_H-M   'P 1'
#
loop_
_entity.id
_entity.type
_entity.pdbx_description
1 polymer ?
#
loop_
_entity_poly.entity_id
_entity_poly.type
_entity_poly.pdbx_seq_one_letter_code
_entity_poly.pdbx_strand_id
1 'polypeptide(L)'
;MLNQKRYNLMVLEHYMSLTIMFMSNIIEGIRSCGNCKQQYRNREIHVDGLTVENLAYGQYVVGVNGNYGDKAYLKNIHVLRSKNIVVCRISEGNNGGTNPKIPQLTDDDVEYKQHCIYNKNDIYIGS
;
A
#
# COMPACT_ATOMS: atom_id res chain seq x y z
N MET A 1 26.33 -3.69 -2.00
CA MET A 1 25.36 -2.66 -1.61
C MET A 1 24.33 -2.55 -2.72
N LEU A 2 23.11 -3.07 -2.51
CA LEU A 2 22.05 -3.00 -3.53
C LEU A 2 21.64 -1.53 -3.67
N ASN A 3 21.62 -1.05 -4.91
CA ASN A 3 21.30 0.33 -5.27
C ASN A 3 19.82 0.59 -4.97
N GLN A 4 19.51 1.01 -3.75
CA GLN A 4 18.15 1.31 -3.31
C GLN A 4 17.65 2.58 -4.01
N LYS A 5 16.75 2.43 -4.98
CA LYS A 5 16.09 3.57 -5.63
C LYS A 5 15.11 4.20 -4.64
N ARG A 6 15.27 5.50 -4.37
CA ARG A 6 14.37 6.29 -3.52
C ARG A 6 13.17 6.78 -4.34
N TYR A 7 11.97 6.39 -3.94
CA TYR A 7 10.72 6.84 -4.55
C TYR A 7 9.80 7.45 -3.49
N ASN A 8 9.16 8.57 -3.82
CA ASN A 8 8.26 9.30 -2.93
C ASN A 8 6.77 8.96 -3.16
N LEU A 9 6.44 8.36 -4.31
CA LEU A 9 5.10 7.94 -4.70
C LEU A 9 5.18 6.96 -5.88
N MET A 10 4.39 5.89 -5.84
CA MET A 10 4.18 5.01 -7.00
C MET A 10 2.69 4.72 -7.18
N VAL A 11 2.15 5.12 -8.34
CA VAL A 11 0.72 5.03 -8.66
C VAL A 11 0.48 3.92 -9.68
N LEU A 12 -0.43 3.01 -9.33
CA LEU A 12 -0.83 1.92 -10.20
C LEU A 12 -2.12 2.22 -10.97
N GLU A 13 -2.04 2.03 -12.29
CA GLU A 13 -3.19 1.98 -13.19
C GLU A 13 -3.62 0.54 -13.54
N HIS A 14 -2.71 -0.41 -13.74
CA HIS A 14 -3.06 -1.79 -14.16
C HIS A 14 -2.42 -2.88 -13.27
N TYR A 15 -1.13 -3.15 -13.45
CA TYR A 15 -0.39 -4.19 -12.71
C TYR A 15 0.99 -3.69 -12.29
N MET A 16 1.42 -4.04 -11.08
CA MET A 16 2.71 -3.63 -10.55
C MET A 16 3.34 -4.73 -9.71
N SER A 17 4.60 -5.02 -10.03
CA SER A 17 5.45 -5.93 -9.25
C SER A 17 6.73 -5.20 -8.89
N LEU A 18 7.04 -5.18 -7.60
CA LEU A 18 8.20 -4.49 -7.05
C LEU A 18 9.02 -5.46 -6.21
N THR A 19 10.32 -5.43 -6.44
CA THR A 19 11.26 -6.27 -5.71
C THR A 19 12.43 -5.43 -5.24
N ILE A 20 12.75 -5.49 -3.96
CA ILE A 20 13.89 -4.83 -3.32
C ILE A 20 13.85 -3.30 -3.52
N MET A 21 13.18 -2.61 -2.59
CA MET A 21 13.02 -1.15 -2.64
C MET A 21 13.17 -0.53 -1.24
N PHE A 22 13.62 0.72 -1.20
CA PHE A 22 13.66 1.53 0.01
C PHE A 22 12.90 2.83 -0.20
N MET A 23 12.00 3.14 0.72
CA MET A 23 11.21 4.37 0.72
C MET A 23 11.36 5.08 2.06
N SER A 24 11.57 6.40 2.02
CA SER A 24 11.71 7.24 3.23
C SER A 24 10.98 8.55 3.02
N ASN A 25 10.34 9.09 4.07
CA ASN A 25 9.61 10.36 4.01
C ASN A 25 8.49 10.35 2.94
N ILE A 26 7.77 9.24 2.88
CA ILE A 26 6.74 8.98 1.87
C ILE A 26 5.52 9.84 2.18
N ILE A 27 4.96 10.57 1.21
CA ILE A 27 3.71 11.32 1.42
C ILE A 27 2.51 10.42 1.13
N GLU A 28 2.56 9.68 0.03
CA GLU A 28 1.58 8.68 -0.38
C GLU A 28 2.33 7.41 -0.82
N GLY A 29 1.97 6.25 -0.26
CA GLY A 29 2.65 4.98 -0.48
C GLY A 29 2.54 4.42 -1.90
N ILE A 30 2.83 3.13 -2.05
CA ILE A 30 2.59 2.39 -3.29
C ILE A 30 1.07 2.18 -3.40
N ARG A 31 0.40 2.76 -4.41
CA ARG A 31 -1.08 2.74 -4.39
C ARG A 31 -1.79 2.63 -5.73
N SER A 32 -2.88 1.89 -5.75
CA SER A 32 -3.88 1.89 -6.82
C SER A 32 -4.54 3.26 -6.96
N CYS A 33 -4.68 3.78 -8.18
CA CYS A 33 -5.40 5.05 -8.38
C CYS A 33 -6.83 5.03 -7.87
N GLY A 34 -7.12 5.91 -6.92
CA GLY A 34 -8.44 6.03 -6.29
C GLY A 34 -9.26 7.21 -6.80
N ASN A 35 -8.66 8.18 -7.51
CA ASN A 35 -9.34 9.40 -7.98
C ASN A 35 -9.03 9.74 -9.46
N CYS A 36 -8.44 8.82 -10.21
CA CYS A 36 -8.23 8.99 -11.65
C CYS A 36 -9.58 9.06 -12.37
N LYS A 37 -9.64 9.87 -13.44
CA LYS A 37 -10.84 9.98 -14.30
C LYS A 37 -11.22 8.64 -14.92
N GLN A 38 -10.22 7.91 -15.39
CA GLN A 38 -10.35 6.52 -15.82
C GLN A 38 -9.94 5.62 -14.66
N GLN A 39 -10.79 4.64 -14.34
CA GLN A 39 -10.57 3.70 -13.25
C GLN A 39 -10.45 2.28 -13.77
N TYR A 40 -9.60 1.52 -13.10
CA TYR A 40 -9.32 0.13 -13.42
C TYR A 40 -9.71 -0.75 -12.23
N ARG A 41 -10.05 -2.00 -12.53
CA ARG A 41 -10.55 -2.98 -11.56
C ARG A 41 -9.62 -4.18 -11.47
N ASN A 42 -9.67 -4.86 -10.34
CA ASN A 42 -8.89 -6.06 -10.04
C ASN A 42 -7.39 -5.83 -10.24
N ARG A 43 -6.90 -4.64 -9.90
CA ARG A 43 -5.47 -4.33 -9.99
C ARG A 43 -4.72 -5.10 -8.93
N GLU A 44 -3.53 -5.55 -9.26
CA GLU A 44 -2.68 -6.26 -8.32
C GLU A 44 -1.37 -5.52 -8.10
N ILE A 45 -1.05 -5.35 -6.82
CA ILE A 45 0.23 -4.81 -6.35
C ILE A 45 0.97 -5.96 -5.67
N HIS A 46 2.09 -6.39 -6.23
CA HIS A 46 2.96 -7.40 -5.65
C HIS A 46 4.23 -6.71 -5.13
N VAL A 47 4.50 -6.83 -3.83
CA VAL A 47 5.69 -6.24 -3.20
C VAL A 47 6.45 -7.31 -2.43
N ASP A 48 7.71 -7.52 -2.81
CA ASP A 48 8.64 -8.41 -2.10
C ASP A 48 9.94 -7.66 -1.76
N GLY A 49 10.23 -7.50 -0.46
CA GLY A 49 11.47 -6.89 0.00
C GLY A 49 11.43 -5.36 0.00
N LEU A 50 10.48 -4.77 0.72
CA LEU A 50 10.37 -3.32 0.85
C LEU A 50 10.81 -2.87 2.25
N THR A 51 11.69 -1.89 2.32
CA THR A 51 11.98 -1.16 3.57
C THR A 51 11.38 0.23 3.51
N VAL A 52 10.58 0.59 4.50
CA VAL A 52 9.92 1.88 4.63
C VAL A 52 10.31 2.51 5.96
N GLU A 53 10.73 3.77 5.95
CA GLU A 53 11.06 4.51 7.16
C GLU A 53 10.23 5.79 7.33
N ASN A 54 10.01 6.17 8.60
CA ASN A 54 9.43 7.44 9.03
C ASN A 54 7.99 7.69 8.52
N LEU A 55 7.11 6.69 8.61
CA LEU A 55 5.69 6.90 8.35
C LEU A 55 5.08 7.80 9.43
N ALA A 56 4.48 8.90 8.98
CA ALA A 56 3.69 9.82 9.78
C ALA A 56 2.23 9.36 9.91
N TYR A 57 1.48 10.03 10.78
CA TYR A 57 0.05 9.76 10.96
C TYR A 57 -0.70 9.90 9.63
N GLY A 58 -1.55 8.93 9.31
CA GLY A 58 -2.30 8.93 8.06
C GLY A 58 -1.51 8.44 6.84
N GLN A 59 -0.24 8.06 6.97
CA GLN A 59 0.53 7.41 5.90
C GLN A 59 0.44 5.88 5.98
N TYR A 60 0.79 5.21 4.88
CA TYR A 60 0.65 3.77 4.73
C TYR A 60 1.69 3.22 3.75
N VAL A 61 1.98 1.91 3.83
CA VAL A 61 2.94 1.27 2.92
C VAL A 61 2.31 1.04 1.54
N VAL A 62 1.16 0.35 1.50
CA VAL A 62 0.42 0.06 0.27
C VAL A 62 -1.05 0.47 0.37
N GLY A 63 -1.64 0.98 -0.71
CA GLY A 63 -3.05 1.38 -0.79
C GLY A 63 -3.77 0.72 -1.96
N VAL A 64 -4.95 0.16 -1.70
CA VAL A 64 -5.81 -0.51 -2.71
C VAL A 64 -7.24 0.00 -2.63
N ASN A 65 -8.02 -0.13 -3.71
CA ASN A 65 -9.44 0.22 -3.72
C ASN A 65 -10.31 -1.04 -3.66
N GLY A 66 -10.97 -1.27 -2.52
CA GLY A 66 -11.76 -2.49 -2.28
C GLY A 66 -12.95 -2.62 -3.22
N ASN A 67 -13.67 -1.52 -3.46
CA ASN A 67 -14.80 -1.44 -4.38
C ASN A 67 -14.44 -1.70 -5.87
N TYR A 68 -13.15 -1.65 -6.21
CA TYR A 68 -12.65 -2.02 -7.53
C TYR A 68 -12.04 -3.42 -7.58
N GLY A 69 -12.03 -4.16 -6.47
CA GLY A 69 -11.50 -5.52 -6.42
C GLY A 69 -9.96 -5.59 -6.36
N ASP A 70 -9.31 -4.45 -6.10
CA ASP A 70 -7.84 -4.37 -6.08
C ASP A 70 -7.24 -5.20 -4.95
N LYS A 71 -6.04 -5.74 -5.16
CA LYS A 71 -5.34 -6.57 -4.17
C LYS A 71 -3.89 -6.17 -4.04
N ALA A 72 -3.38 -6.25 -2.82
CA ALA A 72 -1.98 -6.11 -2.47
C ALA A 72 -1.47 -7.43 -1.90
N TYR A 73 -0.38 -7.94 -2.46
CA TYR A 73 0.33 -9.12 -2.00
C TYR A 73 1.68 -8.66 -1.46
N LEU A 74 1.89 -8.83 -0.15
CA LEU A 74 3.06 -8.27 0.53
C LEU A 74 3.91 -9.36 1.14
N LYS A 75 5.22 -9.27 0.90
CA LYS A 75 6.23 -10.17 1.45
C LYS A 75 7.48 -9.38 1.84
N ASN A 76 8.13 -9.78 2.92
CA ASN A 76 9.39 -9.20 3.37
C ASN A 76 9.34 -7.66 3.51
N ILE A 77 8.34 -7.14 4.22
CA ILE A 77 8.13 -5.70 4.42
C ILE A 77 8.71 -5.27 5.76
N HIS A 78 9.64 -4.33 5.75
CA HIS A 78 10.27 -3.76 6.93
C HIS A 78 9.81 -2.32 7.14
N VAL A 79 9.25 -2.01 8.31
CA VAL A 79 8.77 -0.67 8.68
C VAL A 79 9.56 -0.14 9.85
N LEU A 80 10.36 0.88 9.62
CA LEU A 80 11.32 1.43 10.58
C LEU A 80 10.89 2.80 11.08
N ARG A 81 11.23 3.11 12.33
CA ARG A 81 11.10 4.45 12.93
C ARG A 81 9.71 5.09 12.75
N SER A 82 8.65 4.29 12.83
CA SER A 82 7.26 4.71 12.56
C SER A 82 6.40 4.50 13.81
N LYS A 83 5.53 5.47 14.14
CA LYS A 83 4.71 5.42 15.37
C LYS A 83 3.27 4.96 15.15
N ASN A 84 2.73 5.10 13.94
CA ASN A 84 1.36 4.73 13.59
C ASN A 84 1.38 3.98 12.26
N ILE A 85 1.58 2.66 12.33
CA ILE A 85 1.87 1.85 11.16
C ILE A 85 0.58 1.37 10.52
N VAL A 86 0.34 1.80 9.29
CA VAL A 86 -0.69 1.24 8.42
C VAL A 86 0.02 0.52 7.29
N VAL A 87 0.05 -0.81 7.35
CA VAL A 87 0.72 -1.62 6.32
C VAL A 87 -0.04 -1.50 5.01
N CYS A 88 -1.31 -1.90 5.02
CA CYS A 88 -2.17 -1.83 3.86
C CYS A 88 -3.41 -0.99 4.18
N ARG A 89 -3.72 -0.01 3.34
CA ARG A 89 -4.92 0.83 3.41
C ARG A 89 -5.90 0.43 2.32
N ILE A 90 -7.16 0.24 2.72
CA ILE A 90 -8.27 0.05 1.78
C ILE A 90 -9.02 1.36 1.65
N SER A 91 -9.35 1.73 0.41
CA SER A 91 -10.16 2.91 0.09
C SER A 91 -11.34 2.51 -0.81
N GLU A 92 -12.32 3.39 -0.92
CA GLU A 92 -13.34 3.37 -1.96
C GLU A 92 -12.97 4.36 -3.05
N GLY A 93 -12.45 3.84 -4.17
CA GLY A 93 -12.08 4.65 -5.32
C GLY A 93 -13.30 5.24 -6.04
N ASN A 94 -13.09 6.36 -6.72
CA ASN A 94 -14.10 7.07 -7.49
C ASN A 94 -13.51 7.62 -8.80
N ASN A 95 -14.38 8.01 -9.74
CA ASN A 95 -14.00 8.62 -11.02
C ASN A 95 -14.24 10.15 -11.05
N GLY A 96 -14.58 10.75 -9.91
CA GLY A 96 -14.96 12.16 -9.79
C GLY A 96 -13.79 13.11 -9.51
N GLY A 97 -12.56 12.62 -9.40
CA GLY A 97 -11.39 13.41 -9.04
C GLY A 97 -11.33 13.81 -7.55
N THR A 98 -12.33 13.41 -6.77
CA THR A 98 -12.38 13.67 -5.33
C THR A 98 -11.57 12.63 -4.56
N ASN A 99 -11.21 12.95 -3.32
CA ASN A 99 -10.46 12.02 -2.49
C ASN A 99 -11.29 10.74 -2.23
N PRO A 100 -10.68 9.55 -2.35
CA PRO A 100 -11.32 8.29 -2.00
C PRO A 100 -11.82 8.29 -0.56
N LYS A 101 -12.94 7.61 -0.30
CA LYS A 101 -13.39 7.37 1.08
C LYS A 101 -12.54 6.28 1.70
N ILE A 102 -12.35 6.35 3.01
CA ILE A 102 -11.62 5.33 3.78
C ILE A 102 -12.63 4.66 4.71
N PRO A 103 -13.04 3.41 4.44
CA PRO A 103 -13.88 2.67 5.36
C PRO A 103 -13.11 2.39 6.66
N GLN A 104 -13.85 2.23 7.76
CA GLN A 104 -13.25 1.82 9.04
C GLN A 104 -13.07 0.31 9.04
N LEU A 105 -11.94 -0.15 8.50
CA LEU A 105 -11.52 -1.55 8.48
C LEU A 105 -10.27 -1.73 9.33
N THR A 106 -10.20 -2.87 9.99
CA THR A 106 -9.07 -3.38 10.78
C THR A 106 -8.48 -4.62 10.12
N ASP A 107 -7.28 -5.01 10.53
CA ASP A 107 -6.61 -6.20 10.00
C ASP A 107 -7.31 -7.52 10.36
N ASP A 108 -8.28 -7.49 11.27
CA ASP A 108 -9.13 -8.63 11.62
C ASP A 108 -10.31 -8.83 10.66
N ASP A 109 -10.73 -7.78 9.95
CA ASP A 109 -11.90 -7.82 9.08
C ASP A 109 -11.69 -8.73 7.85
N VAL A 110 -12.74 -9.46 7.47
CA VAL A 110 -12.70 -10.36 6.30
C VAL A 110 -12.45 -9.58 5.01
N GLU A 111 -13.11 -8.41 4.86
CA GLU A 111 -12.89 -7.52 3.72
C GLU A 111 -11.44 -7.04 3.67
N TYR A 112 -10.84 -6.73 4.83
CA TYR A 112 -9.44 -6.34 4.88
C TYR A 112 -8.53 -7.44 4.32
N LYS A 113 -8.69 -8.66 4.82
CA LYS A 113 -7.89 -9.83 4.43
C LYS A 113 -8.08 -10.23 2.96
N GLN A 114 -9.22 -9.90 2.35
CA GLN A 114 -9.48 -10.16 0.94
C GLN A 114 -8.63 -9.28 0.01
N HIS A 115 -8.32 -8.05 0.43
CA HIS A 115 -7.61 -7.05 -0.38
C HIS A 115 -6.15 -6.87 0.03
N CYS A 116 -5.81 -7.13 1.30
CA CYS A 116 -4.48 -6.98 1.86
C CYS A 116 -3.95 -8.36 2.27
N ILE A 117 -3.16 -8.97 1.39
CA ILE A 117 -2.78 -10.39 1.46
C ILE A 117 -1.33 -10.50 1.91
N TYR A 118 -1.14 -10.87 3.17
CA TYR A 118 0.17 -11.14 3.77
C TYR A 118 0.02 -11.94 5.06
N ASN A 119 1.08 -12.64 5.49
CA ASN A 119 1.14 -13.24 6.82
C ASN A 119 1.78 -12.26 7.80
N LYS A 120 1.50 -12.43 9.09
CA LYS A 120 2.16 -11.63 10.14
C LYS A 120 3.69 -11.68 10.07
N ASN A 121 4.25 -12.83 9.68
CA ASN A 121 5.70 -13.02 9.55
C ASN A 121 6.30 -12.36 8.31
N ASP A 122 5.48 -11.84 7.40
CA ASP A 122 5.94 -11.09 6.22
C ASP A 122 6.15 -9.60 6.54
N ILE A 123 5.74 -9.14 7.73
CA ILE A 123 5.82 -7.75 8.17
C ILE A 123 6.70 -7.62 9.41
N TYR A 124 7.77 -6.84 9.29
CA TYR A 124 8.75 -6.60 10.34
C TYR A 124 8.69 -5.13 10.79
N ILE A 125 8.24 -4.91 12.02
CA ILE A 125 8.07 -3.57 12.59
C ILE A 125 9.20 -3.29 13.57
N GLY A 126 9.90 -2.16 13.37
CA GLY A 126 10.96 -1.70 14.28
C GLY A 126 12.29 -2.44 14.17
N SER A 127 12.48 -3.24 13.12
CA SER A 127 13.65 -4.11 12.91
C SER A 127 14.85 -3.41 12.27
#